data_AF-A0A0F6RC29-F1
#
_entry.id   AF-A0A0F6RC29-F1
#
_cell.length_a   1.000
_cell.length_b   1.000
_cell.length_c   1.000
_cell.angle_alpha   90.00
_cell.angle_beta   90.00
_cell.angle_gamma   90.00
#
_symmetry.space_group_name_H-M   'P 1'
#
loop_
_entity.id
_entity.type
_entity.pdbx_description
1 polymer ?
#
loop_
_entity_poly.entity_id
_entity_poly.type
_entity_poly.pdbx_seq_one_letter_code
_entity_poly.pdbx_strand_id
1 'polypeptide(L)'
;MMKALALCLVLYVLSAPSFSGSANVKVTIKIPHTGQQSQAVRLFNYELDRFQIIRNPFSLTREECLAYLPPNHEKAIEILDLHIDKGREPYRALRLTYIGMS
;
A
#
# COMPACT_ATOMS: atom_id res chain seq x y z
N MET A 1 47.97 -25.48 36.70
CA MET A 1 47.50 -24.84 35.44
C MET A 1 46.03 -24.42 35.44
N MET A 2 45.25 -24.58 36.53
CA MET A 2 43.84 -24.17 36.57
C MET A 2 43.58 -22.74 37.09
N LYS A 3 44.57 -22.06 37.70
CA LYS A 3 44.37 -20.72 38.28
C LYS A 3 44.34 -19.59 37.24
N ALA A 4 45.00 -19.77 36.09
CA ALA A 4 45.06 -18.75 35.04
C ALA A 4 43.75 -18.64 34.23
N LEU A 5 43.04 -19.76 34.02
CA LEU A 5 41.75 -19.80 33.31
C LEU A 5 40.65 -19.03 34.04
N ALA A 6 40.64 -19.07 35.37
CA ALA A 6 39.68 -18.33 36.19
C ALA A 6 39.88 -16.81 36.08
N LEU A 7 41.12 -16.34 35.93
CA LEU A 7 41.43 -14.91 35.86
C LEU A 7 40.96 -14.28 34.53
N CYS A 8 41.08 -15.01 33.41
CA CYS A 8 40.60 -14.54 32.10
C CYS A 8 39.07 -14.47 32.03
N LEU A 9 38.36 -15.37 32.71
CA LEU A 9 36.90 -15.40 32.72
C LEU A 9 36.30 -14.22 33.49
N VAL A 10 36.96 -13.77 34.57
CA VAL A 10 36.54 -12.58 35.33
C VAL A 10 36.75 -11.28 34.54
N LEU A 11 37.79 -11.20 33.71
CA LEU A 11 38.08 -10.02 32.89
C LEU A 11 37.15 -9.87 31.67
N TYR A 12 36.50 -10.95 31.22
CA TYR A 12 35.57 -10.91 30.09
C TYR A 12 34.19 -10.34 30.47
N VAL A 13 33.77 -10.48 31.73
CA VAL A 13 32.44 -10.00 32.18
C VAL A 13 32.40 -8.47 32.31
N LEU A 14 33.54 -7.82 32.51
CA LEU A 14 33.65 -6.36 32.72
C LEU A 14 33.78 -5.54 31.42
N SER A 15 33.90 -6.19 30.26
CA SER A 15 34.23 -5.53 29.00
C SER A 15 33.10 -5.55 27.97
N ALA A 16 31.84 -5.74 28.38
CA ALA A 16 30.69 -5.51 27.52
C ALA A 16 30.26 -4.03 27.63
N PRO A 17 30.67 -3.13 26.70
CA PRO A 17 30.04 -1.82 26.62
C PRO A 17 28.60 -2.05 26.15
N SER A 18 27.66 -1.92 27.08
CA SER A 18 26.23 -1.83 26.79
C SER A 18 25.96 -0.49 26.12
N PHE A 19 26.25 -0.41 24.82
CA PHE A 19 25.76 0.66 23.96
C PHE A 19 24.25 0.47 23.79
N SER A 20 23.47 0.97 24.76
CA SER A 20 22.06 1.31 24.57
C SER A 20 22.00 2.61 23.76
N GLY A 21 22.40 2.51 22.49
CA GLY A 21 22.26 3.59 21.52
C GLY A 21 20.85 3.53 20.93
N SER A 22 19.90 4.24 21.52
CA SER A 22 18.66 4.54 20.83
C SER A 22 18.98 5.50 19.69
N ALA A 23 19.15 4.96 18.48
CA ALA A 23 19.16 5.78 17.29
C ALA A 23 17.74 6.35 17.13
N ASN A 24 17.58 7.64 17.41
CA ASN A 24 16.37 8.37 17.04
C ASN A 24 16.27 8.37 15.50
N VAL A 25 15.65 7.33 14.94
CA VAL A 25 15.42 7.21 13.50
C VAL A 25 14.29 8.17 13.13
N LYS A 26 14.66 9.40 12.79
CA LYS A 26 13.71 10.38 12.25
C LYS A 26 13.39 10.02 10.80
N VAL A 27 12.38 9.17 10.62
CA VAL A 27 11.82 8.87 9.29
C VAL A 27 11.14 10.12 8.76
N THR A 28 11.80 10.83 7.84
CA THR A 28 11.18 11.95 7.12
C THR A 28 10.55 11.40 5.85
N ILE A 29 9.25 11.15 5.88
CA ILE A 29 8.50 10.78 4.67
C ILE A 29 8.34 12.05 3.83
N LYS A 30 9.14 12.15 2.76
CA LYS A 30 8.93 13.18 1.74
C LYS A 30 7.70 12.77 0.92
N ILE A 31 6.55 13.37 1.24
CA ILE A 31 5.35 13.25 0.41
C ILE A 31 5.63 14.09 -0.84
N PRO A 32 5.73 13.48 -2.05
CA PRO A 32 6.06 14.23 -3.24
C PRO A 32 5.00 15.30 -3.50
N HIS A 33 5.47 16.55 -3.65
CA HIS A 33 4.63 17.70 -3.89
C HIS A 33 3.83 17.58 -5.20
N THR A 34 2.65 18.19 -5.14
CA THR A 34 1.58 18.43 -6.12
C THR A 34 2.02 18.83 -7.54
N GLY A 35 2.73 17.94 -8.24
CA GLY A 35 3.13 18.13 -9.64
C GLY A 35 3.46 16.83 -10.38
N GLN A 36 3.86 15.79 -9.66
CA GLN A 36 3.95 14.43 -10.18
C GLN A 36 3.21 13.52 -9.20
N GLN A 37 1.90 13.41 -9.38
CA GLN A 37 1.13 12.39 -8.69
C GLN A 37 1.61 11.04 -9.25
N SER A 38 2.50 10.38 -8.52
CA SER A 38 2.66 8.94 -8.63
C SER A 38 1.35 8.35 -8.10
N GLN A 39 0.31 8.27 -8.95
CA GLN A 39 -1.06 7.91 -8.57
C GLN A 39 -1.21 6.39 -8.45
N ALA A 40 -0.20 5.70 -7.92
CA ALA A 40 -0.38 4.29 -7.65
C ALA A 40 -1.54 4.13 -6.66
N VAL A 41 -2.62 3.49 -7.08
CA VAL A 41 -3.79 3.25 -6.23
C VAL A 41 -3.90 1.78 -5.93
N ARG A 42 -4.35 1.47 -4.71
CA ARG A 42 -4.64 0.11 -4.30
C ARG A 42 -6.12 -0.16 -4.51
N LEU A 43 -6.45 -1.07 -5.41
CA LEU A 43 -7.83 -1.51 -5.70
C LEU A 43 -7.96 -2.99 -5.33
N PHE A 44 -9.14 -3.38 -4.85
CA PHE A 44 -9.45 -4.80 -4.62
C PHE A 44 -9.99 -5.38 -5.91
N ASN A 45 -9.29 -6.38 -6.46
CA ASN A 45 -9.71 -7.11 -7.63
C ASN A 45 -10.56 -8.31 -7.16
N TYR A 46 -11.84 -8.31 -7.52
CA TYR A 46 -12.80 -9.33 -7.13
C TYR A 46 -12.69 -10.61 -7.95
N GLU A 47 -12.14 -10.55 -9.18
CA GLU A 47 -11.85 -11.75 -9.98
C GLU A 47 -10.67 -12.55 -9.40
N LEU A 48 -9.67 -11.84 -8.88
CA LEU A 48 -8.45 -12.42 -8.32
C LEU A 48 -8.49 -12.56 -6.79
N ASP A 49 -9.58 -12.14 -6.15
CA ASP A 49 -9.79 -12.09 -4.70
C ASP A 49 -8.59 -11.48 -3.93
N ARG A 50 -8.03 -10.39 -4.46
CA ARG A 50 -6.84 -9.75 -3.87
C ARG A 50 -6.69 -8.29 -4.21
N PHE A 51 -5.93 -7.58 -3.39
CA PHE A 51 -5.52 -6.21 -3.68
C PHE A 51 -4.44 -6.14 -4.77
N GLN A 52 -4.61 -5.21 -5.70
CA GLN A 52 -3.64 -4.86 -6.74
C GLN A 52 -3.21 -3.40 -6.62
N ILE A 53 -1.95 -3.12 -6.95
CA ILE A 53 -1.42 -1.76 -7.06
C ILE A 53 -1.42 -1.36 -8.53
N ILE A 54 -2.29 -0.41 -8.89
CA ILE A 54 -2.40 0.13 -10.23
C ILE A 54 -1.58 1.40 -10.31
N ARG A 55 -0.44 1.33 -11.01
CA ARG A 55 0.53 2.43 -11.09
C ARG A 55 0.01 3.65 -11.86
N ASN A 56 -0.86 3.42 -12.85
CA ASN A 56 -1.54 4.46 -13.61
C ASN A 56 -3.05 4.12 -13.68
N PRO A 57 -3.87 4.58 -12.73
CA PRO A 57 -5.29 4.27 -12.73
C PRO A 57 -6.04 4.99 -13.84
N PHE A 58 -5.55 6.12 -14.35
CA PHE A 58 -6.24 6.86 -15.41
C PHE A 58 -6.10 6.23 -16.78
N SER A 59 -5.25 5.21 -16.94
CA SER A 59 -5.21 4.39 -18.15
C SER A 59 -6.15 3.18 -18.09
N LEU A 60 -6.88 2.98 -17.00
CA LEU A 60 -7.82 1.86 -16.90
C LEU A 60 -8.94 2.00 -17.94
N THR A 61 -9.21 0.93 -18.67
CA THR A 61 -10.38 0.87 -19.56
C THR A 61 -11.66 0.53 -18.78
N ARG A 62 -12.81 0.63 -19.45
CA ARG A 62 -14.09 0.18 -18.88
C ARG A 62 -14.02 -1.29 -18.47
N GLU A 63 -13.48 -2.15 -19.33
CA GLU A 63 -13.40 -3.60 -19.14
C GLU A 63 -12.51 -3.94 -17.96
N GLU A 64 -11.35 -3.29 -17.83
CA GLU A 64 -10.46 -3.47 -16.68
C GLU A 64 -11.13 -3.00 -15.38
N CYS A 65 -12.01 -1.99 -15.43
CA CYS A 65 -12.74 -1.53 -14.25
C CYS A 65 -13.71 -2.58 -13.70
N LEU A 66 -14.21 -3.50 -14.53
CA LEU A 66 -15.17 -4.53 -14.12
C LEU A 66 -14.59 -5.47 -13.07
N ALA A 67 -13.31 -5.82 -13.21
CA ALA A 67 -12.61 -6.71 -12.28
C ALA A 67 -12.52 -6.13 -10.84
N TYR A 68 -12.78 -4.83 -10.68
CA TYR A 68 -12.77 -4.15 -9.39
C TYR A 68 -14.17 -3.93 -8.81
N LEU A 69 -15.26 -4.39 -9.43
CA LEU A 69 -16.62 -4.23 -8.89
C LEU A 69 -17.01 -5.35 -7.91
N PRO A 70 -17.77 -5.04 -6.83
CA PRO A 70 -18.19 -6.01 -5.82
C PRO A 70 -19.26 -7.00 -6.32
N PRO A 71 -19.51 -8.10 -5.58
CA PRO A 71 -20.63 -9.01 -5.85
C PRO A 71 -21.97 -8.25 -5.87
N ASN A 72 -22.89 -8.64 -6.76
CA ASN A 72 -24.00 -7.83 -7.33
C ASN A 72 -23.57 -6.95 -8.52
N HIS A 73 -22.86 -7.57 -9.45
CA HIS A 73 -22.18 -6.93 -10.56
C HIS A 73 -23.11 -6.07 -11.44
N GLU A 74 -24.36 -6.48 -11.67
CA GLU A 74 -25.28 -5.81 -12.61
C GLU A 74 -25.58 -4.35 -12.25
N LYS A 75 -25.99 -4.07 -11.01
CA LYS A 75 -26.27 -2.70 -10.57
C LYS A 75 -25.00 -1.84 -10.53
N ALA A 76 -23.88 -2.44 -10.15
CA ALA A 76 -22.58 -1.76 -10.14
C ALA A 76 -22.12 -1.40 -11.56
N ILE A 77 -22.33 -2.29 -12.53
CA ILE A 77 -22.09 -2.05 -13.96
C ILE A 77 -22.96 -0.90 -14.45
N GLU A 78 -24.27 -0.93 -14.15
CA GLU A 78 -25.20 0.11 -14.58
C GLU A 78 -24.78 1.50 -14.09
N ILE A 79 -24.38 1.61 -12.82
CA ILE A 79 -23.89 2.87 -12.25
C ILE A 79 -22.55 3.29 -12.88
N LEU A 80 -21.64 2.33 -13.12
CA LEU A 80 -20.38 2.59 -13.79
C LEU A 80 -20.60 3.15 -15.19
N ASP A 81 -21.42 2.46 -15.99
CA ASP A 81 -21.75 2.82 -17.36
C ASP A 81 -22.46 4.18 -17.41
N LEU A 82 -23.40 4.45 -16.50
CA LEU A 82 -24.06 5.74 -16.39
C LEU A 82 -23.05 6.89 -16.16
N HIS A 83 -21.99 6.66 -15.38
CA HIS A 83 -20.96 7.67 -15.17
C HIS A 83 -20.06 7.85 -16.39
N ILE A 84 -19.72 6.76 -17.09
CA ILE A 84 -18.93 6.81 -18.32
C ILE A 84 -19.70 7.55 -19.42
N ASP A 85 -20.99 7.23 -19.60
CA ASP A 85 -21.88 7.89 -20.57
C ASP A 85 -22.03 9.40 -20.33
N LYS A 86 -21.88 9.83 -19.07
CA LYS A 86 -21.81 11.25 -18.69
C LYS A 86 -20.44 11.91 -18.95
N GLY A 87 -19.55 11.23 -19.66
CA GLY A 87 -18.22 11.70 -20.02
C GLY A 87 -17.19 11.62 -18.89
N ARG A 88 -17.35 10.70 -17.94
CA ARG A 88 -16.34 10.47 -16.89
C ARG A 88 -15.33 9.41 -17.34
N GLU A 89 -14.05 9.69 -17.11
CA GLU A 89 -12.99 8.70 -17.26
C GLU A 89 -13.28 7.41 -16.46
N PRO A 90 -12.95 6.21 -16.97
CA PRO A 90 -13.35 4.93 -16.36
C PRO A 90 -12.97 4.81 -14.88
N TYR A 91 -11.74 5.19 -14.50
CA TYR A 91 -11.33 5.16 -13.10
C TYR A 91 -12.10 6.13 -12.21
N ARG A 92 -12.47 7.31 -12.74
CA ARG A 92 -13.31 8.27 -12.00
C ARG A 92 -14.73 7.72 -11.85
N ALA A 93 -15.26 7.10 -12.89
CA ALA A 93 -16.57 6.44 -12.87
C ALA A 93 -16.59 5.29 -11.85
N LEU A 94 -15.55 4.45 -11.82
CA LEU A 94 -15.37 3.38 -10.83
C LEU A 94 -15.40 3.93 -9.41
N ARG A 95 -14.66 5.02 -9.15
CA ARG A 95 -14.69 5.68 -7.84
C ARG A 95 -16.07 6.21 -7.43
N LEU A 96 -16.81 6.79 -8.37
CA LEU A 96 -18.16 7.29 -8.11
C LEU A 96 -19.14 6.14 -7.89
N THR A 97 -18.94 5.01 -8.56
CA THR A 97 -19.74 3.79 -8.39
C THR A 97 -19.70 3.30 -6.96
N TYR A 98 -18.51 3.22 -6.34
CA TYR A 98 -18.42 2.85 -4.91
C TYR A 98 -19.14 3.84 -3.98
N ILE A 99 -19.15 5.13 -4.32
CA ILE A 99 -19.87 6.15 -3.54
C ILE A 99 -21.38 5.96 -3.68
N GLY A 100 -21.87 5.65 -4.88
CA GLY A 100 -23.31 5.41 -5.13
C GLY A 100 -23.83 4.05 -4.62
N MET A 101 -22.93 3.13 -4.27
CA MET A 101 -23.25 1.82 -3.69
C MET A 101 -23.22 1.79 -2.16
N SER A 102 -22.62 2.81 -1.53
CA SER A 102 -22.56 2.96 -0.06
C SER A 102 -23.86 3.59 0.47
#